data_AF-A0A077N2T6-F1
#
_entry.id   AF-A0A077N2T6-F1
#
_cell.length_a   1.000
_cell.length_b   1.000
_cell.length_c   1.000
_cell.angle_alpha   90.00
_cell.angle_beta   90.00
_cell.angle_gamma   90.00
#
_symmetry.space_group_name_H-M   'P 1'
#
loop_
_entity.id
_entity.type
_entity.pdbx_description
1 polymer ?
#
loop_
_entity_poly.entity_id
_entity_poly.type
_entity_poly.pdbx_seq_one_letter_code
_entity_poly.pdbx_strand_id
1 'polypeptide(L)'
;MTPINTTEELLIGIFNDNNLSKENKEKRINASAYPDQKINYAAGKPCATCAPPHARSEFVANLIKSLDKRYTVTIYAAHPGTPLNNNSGKPRFDEEKGERITSAAGHMWYKISDGNTNYSYGFAPIDSGIKGPGEVTKKDTIHYENPRFSRTMEITEIHYNQLKEYGDLAVNKENPDFDLYYNGAWNSCIDFTWKALGSAGLKPKVTWNDLSEINAMSKETGTFEGDMKVDNNIPHIKSIPAPFPKSELNNEHYNKRPKKTLIQKILTKTDNKDTGTGVA
;
A
#
# COMPACT_ATOMS: atom_id res chain seq x y z
N MET A 1 4.92 -19.74 -9.89
CA MET A 1 4.45 -21.13 -10.06
C MET A 1 5.34 -21.76 -11.11
N THR A 2 6.02 -22.86 -10.81
CA THR A 2 6.89 -23.54 -11.79
C THR A 2 6.07 -24.66 -12.45
N PRO A 3 5.88 -24.64 -13.79
CA PRO A 3 5.21 -25.72 -14.49
C PRO A 3 6.08 -26.97 -14.44
N ILE A 4 5.47 -28.14 -14.25
CA ILE A 4 6.18 -29.43 -14.22
C ILE A 4 5.87 -30.34 -15.41
N ASN A 5 4.95 -29.91 -16.28
CA ASN A 5 4.55 -30.66 -17.45
C ASN A 5 4.08 -29.74 -18.59
N THR A 6 3.96 -30.31 -19.79
CA THR A 6 3.61 -29.59 -21.02
C THR A 6 2.24 -28.91 -20.97
N THR A 7 1.29 -29.45 -20.21
CA THR A 7 -0.03 -28.82 -20.03
C THR A 7 0.10 -27.59 -19.16
N GLU A 8 0.82 -27.65 -18.04
CA GLU A 8 1.09 -26.49 -17.19
C GLU A 8 1.86 -25.38 -17.94
N GLU A 9 2.80 -25.74 -18.82
CA GLU A 9 3.48 -24.79 -19.71
C GLU A 9 2.50 -24.11 -20.69
N LEU A 10 1.60 -24.88 -21.31
CA LEU A 10 0.55 -24.35 -22.18
C LEU A 10 -0.36 -23.38 -21.42
N LEU A 11 -0.77 -23.73 -20.20
CA LEU A 11 -1.61 -22.88 -19.36
C LEU A 11 -0.92 -21.54 -19.03
N ILE A 12 0.40 -21.56 -18.76
CA ILE A 12 1.19 -20.33 -18.59
C ILE A 12 1.21 -19.50 -19.88
N GLY A 13 1.29 -20.14 -21.05
CA GLY A 13 1.16 -19.46 -22.34
C GLY A 13 -0.18 -18.73 -22.50
N ILE A 14 -1.29 -19.39 -22.17
CA ILE A 14 -2.64 -18.79 -22.20
C ILE A 14 -2.75 -17.65 -21.20
N PHE A 15 -2.21 -17.83 -19.99
CA PHE A 15 -2.19 -16.81 -18.94
C PHE A 15 -1.46 -15.54 -19.39
N ASN A 16 -0.33 -15.66 -20.08
CA ASN A 16 0.48 -14.55 -20.55
C ASN A 16 0.01 -13.93 -21.90
N ASP A 17 -0.99 -14.51 -22.57
CA ASP A 17 -1.49 -13.97 -23.84
C ASP A 17 -2.26 -12.65 -23.63
N ASN A 18 -1.65 -11.53 -24.01
CA ASN A 18 -2.23 -10.20 -23.84
C ASN A 18 -3.43 -9.91 -24.77
N ASN A 19 -3.70 -10.78 -25.76
CA ASN A 19 -4.85 -10.61 -26.66
C ASN A 19 -6.15 -11.20 -26.09
N LEU A 20 -6.07 -11.98 -25.00
CA LEU A 20 -7.22 -12.61 -24.39
C LEU A 20 -7.74 -11.80 -23.20
N SER A 21 -9.06 -11.58 -23.15
CA SER A 21 -9.72 -11.07 -21.95
C SER A 21 -9.57 -12.05 -20.79
N LYS A 22 -9.70 -11.55 -19.55
CA LYS A 22 -9.67 -12.38 -18.34
C LYS A 22 -10.63 -13.58 -18.44
N GLU A 23 -11.88 -13.33 -18.83
CA GLU A 23 -12.91 -14.36 -18.97
C GLU A 23 -12.52 -15.42 -20.03
N ASN A 24 -11.91 -14.99 -21.14
CA ASN A 24 -11.43 -15.91 -22.17
C ASN A 24 -10.22 -16.72 -21.70
N LYS A 25 -9.31 -16.13 -20.91
CA LYS A 25 -8.20 -16.85 -20.29
C LYS A 25 -8.71 -17.93 -19.34
N GLU A 26 -9.65 -17.58 -18.46
CA GLU A 26 -10.24 -18.52 -17.51
C GLU A 26 -10.94 -19.69 -18.21
N LYS A 27 -11.78 -19.40 -19.23
CA LYS A 27 -12.42 -20.44 -20.05
C LYS A 27 -11.40 -21.36 -20.72
N ARG A 28 -10.37 -20.79 -21.35
CA ARG A 28 -9.34 -21.57 -22.04
C ARG A 28 -8.47 -22.39 -21.09
N ILE A 29 -8.13 -21.83 -19.93
CA ILE A 29 -7.36 -22.54 -18.90
C ILE A 29 -8.17 -23.74 -18.38
N ASN A 30 -9.45 -23.53 -18.03
CA ASN A 30 -10.33 -24.62 -17.58
C ASN A 30 -10.51 -25.70 -18.65
N ALA A 31 -10.69 -25.31 -19.92
CA ALA A 31 -10.84 -26.26 -21.02
C ALA A 31 -9.56 -27.05 -21.33
N SER A 32 -8.38 -26.46 -21.11
CA SER A 32 -7.09 -27.07 -21.48
C SER A 32 -6.42 -27.82 -20.33
N ALA A 33 -6.85 -27.60 -19.08
CA ALA A 33 -6.21 -28.16 -17.89
C ALA A 33 -6.30 -29.70 -17.80
N TYR A 34 -7.40 -30.26 -18.31
CA TYR A 34 -7.73 -31.68 -18.21
C TYR A 34 -8.06 -32.26 -19.58
N PRO A 35 -7.06 -32.40 -20.47
CA PRO A 35 -7.27 -32.97 -21.81
C PRO A 35 -7.87 -34.37 -21.73
N ASP A 36 -8.82 -34.65 -22.64
CA ASP A 36 -9.42 -35.98 -22.74
C ASP A 36 -8.37 -36.99 -23.20
N GLN A 37 -8.04 -37.92 -22.30
CA GLN A 37 -7.04 -38.95 -22.54
C GLN A 37 -7.56 -40.05 -23.49
N LYS A 38 -8.87 -40.15 -23.73
CA LYS A 38 -9.46 -41.18 -24.61
C LYS A 38 -9.49 -40.75 -26.08
N ILE A 39 -9.66 -39.46 -26.36
CA ILE A 39 -9.78 -38.94 -27.74
C ILE A 39 -8.41 -38.91 -28.46
N ASN A 40 -7.31 -38.77 -27.73
CA ASN A 40 -5.95 -38.73 -28.29
C ASN A 40 -5.28 -40.11 -28.42
N TYR A 41 -5.90 -41.18 -27.88
CA TYR A 41 -5.48 -42.55 -28.14
C TYR A 41 -6.13 -43.06 -29.44
N ALA A 42 -5.57 -42.67 -30.58
CA ALA A 42 -5.80 -43.43 -31.81
C ALA A 42 -5.04 -44.77 -31.71
N ALA A 43 -5.60 -45.72 -30.96
CA ALA A 43 -5.08 -47.09 -30.89
C ALA A 43 -4.97 -47.64 -32.32
N GLY A 44 -3.73 -47.89 -32.77
CA GLY A 44 -3.44 -48.49 -34.08
C GLY A 44 -2.88 -47.57 -35.19
N LYS A 45 -2.56 -46.30 -34.92
CA LYS A 45 -1.82 -45.46 -35.90
C LYS A 45 -0.32 -45.34 -35.54
N PRO A 46 0.61 -45.44 -36.51
CA PRO A 46 2.05 -45.50 -36.26
C PRO A 46 2.71 -44.20 -35.71
N CYS A 47 1.92 -43.20 -35.33
CA CYS A 47 2.39 -41.94 -34.73
C CYS A 47 1.42 -41.41 -33.65
N ALA A 48 0.76 -42.28 -32.88
CA ALA A 48 -0.12 -41.81 -31.80
C ALA A 48 0.73 -41.14 -30.70
N THR A 49 0.80 -39.81 -30.73
CA THR A 49 1.41 -39.03 -29.66
C THR A 49 0.56 -39.19 -28.40
N CYS A 50 1.19 -39.56 -27.28
CA CYS A 50 0.51 -39.64 -25.99
C CYS A 50 -0.26 -38.33 -25.71
N ALA A 51 -1.48 -38.46 -25.18
CA ALA A 51 -2.19 -37.30 -24.68
C ALA A 51 -1.32 -36.56 -23.64
N PRO A 52 -1.23 -35.22 -23.68
CA PRO A 52 -0.47 -34.49 -22.68
C PRO A 52 -1.05 -34.76 -21.27
N PRO A 53 -0.21 -34.79 -20.22
CA PRO A 53 -0.64 -35.09 -18.86
C PRO A 53 -1.61 -34.01 -18.35
N HIS A 54 -2.41 -34.33 -17.33
CA HIS A 54 -3.26 -33.33 -16.69
C HIS A 54 -2.41 -32.31 -15.93
N ALA A 55 -2.87 -31.06 -15.89
CA ALA A 55 -2.33 -30.08 -14.96
C ALA A 55 -2.73 -30.43 -13.53
N ARG A 56 -1.90 -30.07 -12.55
CA ARG A 56 -2.26 -30.24 -11.14
C ARG A 56 -3.40 -29.29 -10.78
N SER A 57 -4.36 -29.77 -10.00
CA SER A 57 -5.54 -28.98 -9.65
C SER A 57 -5.19 -27.73 -8.85
N GLU A 58 -4.19 -27.80 -7.97
CA GLU A 58 -3.68 -26.61 -7.26
C GLU A 58 -2.97 -25.63 -8.20
N PHE A 59 -2.33 -26.11 -9.27
CA PHE A 59 -1.69 -25.25 -10.26
C PHE A 59 -2.75 -24.46 -11.04
N VAL A 60 -3.79 -25.14 -11.53
CA VAL A 60 -4.91 -24.53 -12.25
C VAL A 60 -5.63 -23.51 -11.37
N ALA A 61 -5.95 -23.88 -10.12
CA ALA A 61 -6.62 -22.99 -9.18
C ALA A 61 -5.78 -21.73 -8.88
N ASN A 62 -4.48 -21.87 -8.66
CA ASN A 62 -3.59 -20.73 -8.44
C ASN A 62 -3.42 -19.85 -9.68
N LEU A 63 -3.40 -20.45 -10.86
CA LEU A 63 -3.30 -19.71 -12.12
C LEU A 63 -4.56 -18.89 -12.39
N ILE A 64 -5.75 -19.47 -12.19
CA ILE A 64 -7.03 -18.78 -12.30
C ILE A 64 -7.13 -17.68 -11.24
N LYS A 65 -6.76 -17.96 -9.98
CA LYS A 65 -6.68 -16.93 -8.92
C LYS A 65 -5.76 -15.77 -9.32
N SER A 66 -4.71 -16.02 -10.11
CA SER A 66 -3.79 -14.98 -10.57
C SER A 66 -4.31 -14.18 -11.77
N LEU A 67 -5.42 -14.60 -12.40
CA LEU A 67 -6.10 -13.79 -13.41
C LEU A 67 -6.86 -12.61 -12.79
N ASP A 68 -7.21 -12.70 -11.51
CA ASP A 68 -7.76 -11.61 -10.74
C ASP A 68 -6.67 -10.62 -10.34
N LYS A 69 -6.83 -9.35 -10.74
CA LYS A 69 -6.02 -8.27 -10.18
C LYS A 69 -6.27 -8.22 -8.68
N ARG A 70 -5.19 -8.25 -7.92
CA ARG A 70 -5.24 -8.10 -6.47
C ARG A 70 -4.75 -6.72 -6.11
N TYR A 71 -5.64 -5.98 -5.49
CA TYR A 71 -5.40 -4.59 -5.16
C TYR A 71 -4.87 -4.48 -3.74
N THR A 72 -3.90 -3.60 -3.53
CA THR A 72 -3.39 -3.33 -2.19
C THR A 72 -3.31 -1.84 -1.91
N VAL A 73 -3.42 -1.49 -0.63
CA VAL A 73 -2.97 -0.20 -0.12
C VAL A 73 -1.87 -0.45 0.91
N THR A 74 -0.79 0.33 0.83
CA THR A 74 0.25 0.42 1.84
C THR A 74 0.21 1.81 2.47
N ILE A 75 -0.05 1.88 3.77
CA ILE A 75 -0.01 3.11 4.54
C ILE A 75 1.37 3.21 5.18
N TYR A 76 2.04 4.34 5.02
CA TYR A 76 3.39 4.59 5.52
C TYR A 76 3.40 5.67 6.58
N ALA A 77 4.20 5.48 7.62
CA ALA A 77 4.48 6.45 8.66
C ALA A 77 6.00 6.60 8.82
N ALA A 78 6.54 7.71 8.34
CA ALA A 78 7.92 8.11 8.54
C ALA A 78 8.08 8.86 9.86
N HIS A 79 9.00 8.39 10.70
CA HIS A 79 9.29 9.02 11.99
C HIS A 79 10.10 10.31 11.78
N PRO A 80 10.02 11.30 12.68
CA PRO A 80 10.92 12.46 12.66
C PRO A 80 12.39 12.05 12.60
N GLY A 81 13.17 12.66 11.71
CA GLY A 81 14.55 12.26 11.43
C GLY A 81 14.69 11.22 10.31
N THR A 82 13.60 10.79 9.67
CA THR A 82 13.67 9.91 8.50
C THR A 82 14.45 10.61 7.37
N PRO A 83 15.52 9.99 6.82
CA PRO A 83 16.31 10.58 5.74
C PRO A 83 15.49 10.84 4.48
N LEU A 84 15.76 11.97 3.82
CA LEU A 84 15.09 12.37 2.59
C LEU A 84 15.97 12.12 1.36
N ASN A 85 15.29 11.82 0.26
CA ASN A 85 15.83 11.64 -1.08
C ASN A 85 15.26 12.70 -2.03
N ASN A 86 15.94 12.89 -3.15
CA ASN A 86 15.46 13.73 -4.24
C ASN A 86 14.51 12.93 -5.17
N ASN A 87 14.06 13.58 -6.23
CA ASN A 87 13.14 12.98 -7.21
C ASN A 87 13.69 11.75 -7.94
N SER A 88 15.01 11.54 -7.94
CA SER A 88 15.67 10.37 -8.52
C SER A 88 15.95 9.27 -7.48
N GLY A 89 15.49 9.44 -6.24
CA GLY A 89 15.75 8.50 -5.14
C GLY A 89 17.16 8.62 -4.55
N LYS A 90 17.94 9.64 -4.91
CA LYS A 90 19.27 9.85 -4.34
C LYS A 90 19.19 10.64 -3.03
N PRO A 91 20.04 10.32 -2.04
CA PRO A 91 20.16 11.09 -0.79
C PRO A 91 20.24 12.60 -1.00
N ARG A 92 19.47 13.36 -0.21
CA ARG A 92 19.60 14.82 -0.14
C ARG A 92 20.54 15.23 0.99
N PHE A 93 21.43 16.17 0.69
CA PHE A 93 22.33 16.78 1.67
C PHE A 93 22.11 18.28 1.72
N ASP A 94 22.32 18.85 2.91
CA ASP A 94 22.45 20.28 3.12
C ASP A 94 23.81 20.71 2.53
N GLU A 95 23.80 21.62 1.56
CA GLU A 95 25.01 22.01 0.82
C GLU A 95 26.02 22.77 1.69
N GLU A 96 25.56 23.46 2.73
CA GLU A 96 26.42 24.24 3.63
C GLU A 96 27.05 23.35 4.71
N LYS A 97 26.29 22.38 5.24
CA LYS A 97 26.71 21.53 6.36
C LYS A 97 27.24 20.17 5.93
N GLY A 98 26.98 19.75 4.69
CA GLY A 98 27.26 18.39 4.20
C GLY A 98 26.47 17.30 4.93
N GLU A 99 25.42 17.67 5.67
CA GLU A 99 24.64 16.74 6.49
C GLU A 99 23.43 16.20 5.72
N ARG A 100 23.00 14.98 6.06
CA ARG A 100 21.82 14.36 5.43
C ARG A 100 20.56 15.14 5.83
N ILE A 101 19.78 15.57 4.83
CA ILE A 101 18.48 16.19 5.10
C ILE A 101 17.51 15.12 5.60
N THR A 102 16.79 15.44 6.67
CA THR A 102 15.84 14.54 7.32
C THR A 102 14.50 15.24 7.54
N SER A 103 13.41 14.46 7.62
CA SER A 103 12.08 15.00 7.91
C SER A 103 12.01 15.57 9.33
N ALA A 104 11.53 16.80 9.48
CA ALA A 104 11.45 17.47 10.77
C ALA A 104 10.35 16.90 11.68
N ALA A 105 9.14 16.72 11.15
CA ALA A 105 7.95 16.30 11.90
C ALA A 105 7.56 14.83 11.66
N GLY A 106 8.24 14.14 10.75
CA GLY A 106 7.76 12.88 10.18
C GLY A 106 6.85 13.13 8.98
N HIS A 107 6.31 12.05 8.41
CA HIS A 107 5.37 12.13 7.29
C HIS A 107 4.46 10.91 7.23
N MET A 108 3.22 11.09 6.78
CA MET A 108 2.28 10.00 6.56
C MET A 108 1.71 10.08 5.13
N TRP A 109 1.65 8.94 4.45
CA TRP A 109 1.13 8.86 3.08
C TRP A 109 0.62 7.44 2.79
N TYR A 110 -0.02 7.26 1.64
CA TYR A 110 -0.43 5.95 1.17
C TYR A 110 0.07 5.66 -0.24
N LYS A 111 0.18 4.37 -0.55
CA LYS A 111 0.49 3.84 -1.87
C LYS A 111 -0.53 2.78 -2.23
N ILE A 112 -1.08 2.82 -3.43
CA ILE A 112 -1.96 1.79 -3.95
C ILE A 112 -1.26 0.99 -5.06
N SER A 113 -1.62 -0.28 -5.19
CA SER A 113 -1.14 -1.16 -6.24
C SER A 113 -2.26 -2.02 -6.81
N ASP A 114 -2.24 -2.27 -8.12
CA ASP A 114 -3.08 -3.27 -8.78
C ASP A 114 -2.32 -4.57 -9.11
N GLY A 115 -1.12 -4.73 -8.53
CA GLY A 115 -0.19 -5.83 -8.79
C GLY A 115 0.82 -5.54 -9.91
N ASN A 116 0.54 -4.58 -10.79
CA ASN A 116 1.42 -4.20 -11.91
C ASN A 116 1.92 -2.75 -11.80
N THR A 117 1.02 -1.86 -11.42
CA THR A 117 1.26 -0.42 -11.30
C THR A 117 1.13 0.01 -9.85
N ASN A 118 1.88 1.04 -9.48
CA ASN A 118 1.87 1.61 -8.14
C ASN A 118 1.68 3.12 -8.21
N TYR A 119 0.77 3.65 -7.40
CA TYR A 119 0.59 5.10 -7.23
C TYR A 119 0.78 5.46 -5.77
N SER A 120 1.62 6.44 -5.49
CA SER A 120 1.81 7.01 -4.15
C SER A 120 1.06 8.33 -4.07
N TYR A 121 0.52 8.68 -2.91
CA TYR A 121 -0.08 10.00 -2.66
C TYR A 121 0.19 10.42 -1.23
N GLY A 122 0.75 11.60 -1.05
CA GLY A 122 0.85 12.25 0.24
C GLY A 122 0.99 13.75 0.08
N PHE A 123 0.71 14.47 1.17
CA PHE A 123 0.52 15.92 1.17
C PHE A 123 1.55 16.62 2.02
N ALA A 124 2.28 17.57 1.44
CA ALA A 124 3.34 18.31 2.09
C ALA A 124 3.28 19.79 1.70
N PRO A 125 3.87 20.70 2.49
CA PRO A 125 4.00 22.09 2.06
C PRO A 125 4.99 22.17 0.89
N ILE A 126 4.72 23.05 -0.09
CA ILE A 126 5.61 23.28 -1.24
C ILE A 126 6.97 23.80 -0.75
N ASP A 127 6.92 24.82 0.10
CA ASP A 127 8.07 25.36 0.81
C ASP A 127 8.17 24.73 2.20
N SER A 128 9.39 24.48 2.68
CA SER A 128 9.57 23.93 4.03
C SER A 128 8.95 24.85 5.08
N GLY A 129 8.04 24.31 5.92
CA GLY A 129 7.39 25.10 6.95
C GLY A 129 6.26 24.33 7.64
N ILE A 130 5.60 25.00 8.59
CA ILE A 130 4.45 24.43 9.33
C ILE A 130 3.10 24.87 8.73
N LYS A 131 3.09 25.91 7.88
CA LYS A 131 1.92 26.46 7.21
C LYS A 131 2.29 27.04 5.85
N GLY A 132 1.39 26.98 4.89
CA GLY A 132 1.56 27.61 3.57
C GLY A 132 0.90 26.82 2.45
N PRO A 133 1.11 27.21 1.18
CA PRO A 133 0.69 26.40 0.04
C PRO A 133 1.26 24.99 0.13
N GLY A 134 0.40 24.00 -0.06
CA GLY A 134 0.75 22.60 -0.09
C GLY A 134 0.58 21.97 -1.47
N GLU A 135 1.16 20.79 -1.61
CA GLU A 135 1.03 19.97 -2.80
C GLU A 135 0.86 18.50 -2.43
N VAL A 136 0.04 17.79 -3.20
CA VAL A 136 -0.02 16.33 -3.17
C VAL A 136 0.96 15.78 -4.18
N THR A 137 1.86 14.91 -3.73
CA THR A 137 2.93 14.35 -4.56
C THR A 137 2.78 12.86 -4.76
N LYS A 138 3.19 12.40 -5.96
CA LYS A 138 3.27 10.97 -6.30
C LYS A 138 4.61 10.32 -5.94
N LYS A 139 5.48 11.04 -5.22
CA LYS A 139 6.89 10.67 -5.04
C LYS A 139 7.30 10.38 -3.60
N ASP A 140 6.39 10.42 -2.62
CA ASP A 140 6.74 10.19 -1.21
C ASP A 140 7.42 8.84 -0.96
N THR A 141 6.98 7.78 -1.64
CA THR A 141 7.62 6.46 -1.54
C THR A 141 9.09 6.46 -2.01
N ILE A 142 9.49 7.41 -2.87
CA ILE A 142 10.88 7.62 -3.32
C ILE A 142 11.61 8.59 -2.37
N HIS A 143 10.91 9.63 -1.91
CA HIS A 143 11.48 10.72 -1.10
C HIS A 143 11.83 10.29 0.33
N TYR A 144 11.11 9.33 0.92
CA TYR A 144 11.35 8.90 2.30
C TYR A 144 12.08 7.56 2.35
N GLU A 145 13.30 7.57 2.86
CA GLU A 145 14.12 6.36 2.99
C GLU A 145 13.75 5.62 4.28
N ASN A 146 13.37 4.34 4.18
CA ASN A 146 13.10 3.46 5.32
C ASN A 146 12.11 4.06 6.35
N PRO A 147 10.85 4.34 5.97
CA PRO A 147 9.85 4.85 6.90
C PRO A 147 9.71 3.93 8.12
N ARG A 148 9.46 4.53 9.28
CA ARG A 148 9.42 3.83 10.57
C ARG A 148 8.43 2.67 10.56
N PHE A 149 7.27 2.86 9.93
CA PHE A 149 6.24 1.84 9.85
C PHE A 149 5.58 1.84 8.47
N SER A 150 5.18 0.65 8.03
CA SER A 150 4.26 0.50 6.91
C SER A 150 3.31 -0.66 7.16
N ARG A 151 2.04 -0.49 6.76
CA ARG A 151 1.04 -1.57 6.76
C ARG A 151 0.45 -1.73 5.36
N THR A 152 0.62 -2.90 4.77
CA THR A 152 -0.03 -3.29 3.51
C THR A 152 -1.27 -4.12 3.81
N MET A 153 -2.36 -3.83 3.10
CA MET A 153 -3.61 -4.59 3.15
C MET A 153 -4.08 -4.89 1.73
N GLU A 154 -4.57 -6.10 1.48
CA GLU A 154 -5.38 -6.38 0.31
C GLU A 154 -6.74 -5.67 0.44
N ILE A 155 -7.15 -5.02 -0.64
CA ILE A 155 -8.37 -4.24 -0.72
C ILE A 155 -9.18 -4.62 -1.96
N THR A 156 -10.45 -4.19 -1.99
CA THR A 156 -11.29 -4.38 -3.16
C THR A 156 -10.88 -3.42 -4.28
N GLU A 157 -11.27 -3.72 -5.51
CA GLU A 157 -11.13 -2.81 -6.65
C GLU A 157 -11.83 -1.46 -6.40
N ILE A 158 -12.98 -1.49 -5.72
CA ILE A 158 -13.74 -0.28 -5.36
C ILE A 158 -12.89 0.61 -4.44
N HIS A 159 -12.31 0.06 -3.37
CA HIS A 159 -11.42 0.83 -2.49
C HIS A 159 -10.22 1.39 -3.26
N TYR A 160 -9.62 0.61 -4.16
CA TYR A 160 -8.50 1.05 -4.98
C TYR A 160 -8.87 2.24 -5.87
N ASN A 161 -10.01 2.16 -6.56
CA ASN A 161 -10.47 3.22 -7.45
C ASN A 161 -10.81 4.50 -6.68
N GLN A 162 -11.46 4.41 -5.52
CA GLN A 162 -11.76 5.56 -4.66
C GLN A 162 -10.48 6.23 -4.15
N LEU A 163 -9.50 5.45 -3.67
CA LEU A 163 -8.20 5.97 -3.24
C LEU A 163 -7.43 6.62 -4.39
N LYS A 164 -7.51 6.04 -5.59
CA LYS A 164 -6.85 6.57 -6.79
C LYS A 164 -7.49 7.89 -7.21
N GLU A 165 -8.81 7.93 -7.28
CA GLU A 165 -9.59 9.11 -7.66
C GLU A 165 -9.34 10.26 -6.67
N TYR A 166 -9.44 10.00 -5.37
CA TYR A 166 -9.17 11.01 -4.34
C TYR A 166 -7.76 11.61 -4.48
N GLY A 167 -6.76 10.75 -4.69
CA GLY A 167 -5.37 11.15 -4.88
C GLY A 167 -5.13 11.92 -6.19
N ASP A 168 -5.70 11.46 -7.30
CA ASP A 168 -5.56 12.11 -8.62
C ASP A 168 -6.24 13.48 -8.65
N LEU A 169 -7.45 13.60 -8.09
CA LEU A 169 -8.13 14.89 -7.94
C LEU A 169 -7.29 15.87 -7.12
N ALA A 170 -6.66 15.39 -6.03
CA ALA A 170 -5.86 16.26 -5.18
C ALA A 170 -4.55 16.70 -5.86
N VAL A 171 -3.91 15.80 -6.62
CA VAL A 171 -2.75 16.14 -7.46
C VAL A 171 -3.11 17.18 -8.52
N ASN A 172 -4.31 17.09 -9.10
CA ASN A 172 -4.81 18.02 -10.10
C ASN A 172 -5.38 19.32 -9.51
N LYS A 173 -5.41 19.46 -8.18
CA LYS A 173 -6.02 20.61 -7.45
C LYS A 173 -7.52 20.76 -7.69
N GLU A 174 -8.20 19.64 -7.94
CA GLU A 174 -9.63 19.55 -8.25
C GLU A 174 -10.42 18.81 -7.16
N ASN A 175 -9.78 18.38 -6.07
CA ASN A 175 -10.45 17.67 -4.99
C ASN A 175 -11.30 18.64 -4.15
N PRO A 176 -12.64 18.56 -4.19
CA PRO A 176 -13.50 19.47 -3.44
C PRO A 176 -13.47 19.21 -1.93
N ASP A 177 -13.02 18.02 -1.51
CA ASP A 177 -13.04 17.57 -0.12
C ASP A 177 -11.71 17.83 0.62
N PHE A 178 -10.74 18.47 -0.05
CA PHE A 178 -9.42 18.73 0.52
C PHE A 178 -8.83 20.08 0.12
N ASP A 179 -8.60 20.94 1.11
CA ASP A 179 -7.91 22.21 0.94
C ASP A 179 -6.40 21.98 0.78
N LEU A 180 -5.78 22.60 -0.23
CA LEU A 180 -4.34 22.53 -0.46
C LEU A 180 -3.53 23.56 0.36
N TYR A 181 -4.15 24.32 1.26
CA TYR A 181 -3.43 25.11 2.24
C TYR A 181 -2.92 24.24 3.39
N TYR A 182 -1.64 23.89 3.36
CA TYR A 182 -1.01 23.08 4.39
C TYR A 182 -1.01 23.79 5.75
N ASN A 183 -1.39 23.06 6.79
CA ASN A 183 -1.25 23.44 8.19
C ASN A 183 -0.96 22.20 9.04
N GLY A 184 0.25 22.13 9.60
CA GLY A 184 0.71 20.96 10.35
C GLY A 184 -0.11 20.59 11.59
N ALA A 185 -1.05 21.43 12.03
CA ALA A 185 -1.91 21.14 13.17
C ALA A 185 -3.29 20.54 12.81
N TRP A 186 -3.83 20.82 11.63
CA TRP A 186 -5.22 20.47 11.27
C TRP A 186 -5.49 20.28 9.76
N ASN A 187 -4.49 20.48 8.89
CA ASN A 187 -4.57 20.14 7.46
C ASN A 187 -3.19 19.72 6.96
N SER A 188 -2.80 18.51 7.32
CA SER A 188 -1.44 17.99 7.19
C SER A 188 -1.41 16.69 6.38
N CYS A 189 -0.22 16.10 6.25
CA CYS A 189 -0.04 14.77 5.68
C CYS A 189 -0.91 13.68 6.34
N ILE A 190 -1.20 13.86 7.65
CA ILE A 190 -1.99 12.93 8.44
C ILE A 190 -3.47 13.04 8.04
N ASP A 191 -4.01 14.26 8.05
CA ASP A 191 -5.39 14.56 7.70
C ASP A 191 -5.71 14.12 6.26
N PHE A 192 -4.81 14.44 5.31
CA PHE A 192 -4.94 14.00 3.92
C PHE A 192 -5.05 12.48 3.81
N THR A 193 -4.16 11.75 4.48
CA THR A 193 -4.14 10.29 4.41
C THR A 193 -5.38 9.68 5.05
N TRP A 194 -5.83 10.19 6.20
CA TRP A 194 -7.05 9.70 6.84
C TRP A 194 -8.31 10.01 6.05
N LYS A 195 -8.43 11.19 5.45
CA LYS A 195 -9.55 11.54 4.57
C LYS A 195 -9.59 10.67 3.31
N ALA A 196 -8.43 10.40 2.70
CA ALA A 196 -8.33 9.48 1.57
C ALA A 196 -8.75 8.05 1.96
N LEU A 197 -8.25 7.53 3.08
CA LEU A 197 -8.64 6.21 3.57
C LEU A 197 -10.15 6.16 3.91
N GLY A 198 -10.66 7.22 4.53
CA GLY A 198 -12.06 7.38 4.89
C GLY A 198 -13.01 7.43 3.68
N SER A 199 -12.63 8.11 2.59
CA SER A 199 -13.41 8.18 1.34
C SER A 199 -13.53 6.80 0.67
N ALA A 200 -12.54 5.93 0.88
CA ALA A 200 -12.56 4.53 0.45
C ALA A 200 -13.17 3.57 1.50
N GLY A 201 -13.73 4.07 2.60
CA GLY A 201 -14.33 3.25 3.66
C GLY A 201 -13.34 2.50 4.55
N LEU A 202 -12.03 2.76 4.42
CA LEU A 202 -10.97 2.14 5.21
C LEU A 202 -10.77 2.87 6.55
N LYS A 203 -11.73 2.70 7.45
CA LYS A 203 -11.78 3.41 8.73
C LYS A 203 -11.17 2.57 9.88
N PRO A 204 -10.45 3.20 10.82
CA PRO A 204 -9.94 2.51 12.00
C PRO A 204 -11.08 2.13 12.93
N LYS A 205 -10.99 0.96 13.58
CA LYS A 205 -11.92 0.57 14.65
C LYS A 205 -11.39 0.99 16.03
N VAL A 206 -12.32 1.14 16.97
CA VAL A 206 -12.00 1.25 18.40
C VAL A 206 -11.28 -0.01 18.83
N THR A 207 -10.17 0.16 19.55
CA THR A 207 -9.39 -0.94 20.14
C THR A 207 -9.37 -0.83 21.65
N TRP A 208 -9.09 -1.95 22.32
CA TRP A 208 -9.07 -2.03 23.78
C TRP A 208 -8.06 -1.07 24.46
N ASN A 209 -7.10 -0.55 23.70
CA ASN A 209 -6.07 0.39 24.14
C ASN A 209 -6.30 1.82 23.65
N ASP A 210 -7.48 2.15 23.10
CA ASP A 210 -7.87 3.54 22.86
C ASP A 210 -8.25 4.19 24.20
N LEU A 211 -7.27 4.83 24.83
CA LEU A 211 -7.44 5.52 26.12
C LEU A 211 -7.99 6.95 25.99
N SER A 212 -8.15 7.44 24.75
CA SER A 212 -8.77 8.73 24.45
C SER A 212 -10.24 8.49 24.09
N GLU A 213 -11.15 8.92 24.96
CA GLU A 213 -12.60 8.85 24.72
C GLU A 213 -12.99 9.59 23.43
N ILE A 214 -12.32 10.71 23.13
CA ILE A 214 -12.53 11.48 21.89
C ILE A 214 -12.12 10.65 20.66
N ASN A 215 -10.99 9.94 20.72
CA ASN A 215 -10.55 9.09 19.61
C ASN A 215 -11.47 7.87 19.46
N ALA A 216 -11.93 7.27 20.56
CA ALA A 216 -12.90 6.18 20.51
C ALA A 216 -14.22 6.63 19.86
N MET A 217 -14.81 7.72 20.33
CA MET A 217 -16.04 8.30 19.77
C MET A 217 -15.90 8.64 18.29
N SER A 218 -14.82 9.35 17.90
CA SER A 218 -14.62 9.75 16.50
C SER A 218 -14.43 8.55 15.57
N LYS A 219 -13.89 7.42 16.05
CA LYS A 219 -13.84 6.17 15.29
C LYS A 219 -15.21 5.53 15.14
N GLU A 220 -16.03 5.53 16.19
CA GLU A 220 -17.41 5.02 16.14
C GLU A 220 -18.29 5.83 15.18
N THR A 221 -18.16 7.15 15.19
CA THR A 221 -18.88 8.05 14.26
C THR A 221 -18.24 8.10 12.88
N GLY A 222 -17.03 7.53 12.71
CA GLY A 222 -16.29 7.50 11.46
C GLY A 222 -15.76 8.86 11.01
N THR A 223 -15.52 9.77 11.97
CA THR A 223 -14.97 11.14 11.81
C THR A 223 -13.54 11.25 12.37
N PHE A 224 -12.85 10.14 12.59
CA PHE A 224 -11.48 10.13 13.07
C PHE A 224 -10.51 10.64 12.00
N GLU A 225 -9.77 11.71 12.32
CA GLU A 225 -8.84 12.38 11.38
C GLU A 225 -7.35 12.19 11.76
N GLY A 226 -7.05 11.41 12.79
CA GLY A 226 -5.68 11.13 13.22
C GLY A 226 -5.23 11.90 14.45
N ASP A 227 -4.09 11.48 14.99
CA ASP A 227 -3.36 12.24 16.01
C ASP A 227 -2.39 13.22 15.34
N MET A 228 -2.04 14.34 15.98
CA MET A 228 -1.11 15.33 15.42
C MET A 228 0.28 14.77 15.07
N LYS A 229 0.74 13.71 15.76
CA LYS A 229 2.07 13.13 15.56
C LYS A 229 1.98 11.83 14.77
N VAL A 230 2.82 11.70 13.75
CA VAL A 230 2.85 10.54 12.85
C VAL A 230 2.97 9.21 13.60
N ASP A 231 3.87 9.11 14.60
CA ASP A 231 4.05 7.87 15.35
C ASP A 231 2.81 7.46 16.16
N ASN A 232 2.02 8.43 16.65
CA ASN A 232 0.80 8.16 17.42
C ASN A 232 -0.32 7.61 16.53
N ASN A 233 -0.25 7.81 15.21
CA ASN A 233 -1.20 7.24 14.26
C ASN A 233 -0.95 5.75 13.99
N ILE A 234 0.22 5.19 14.35
CA ILE A 234 0.56 3.79 14.04
C ILE A 234 -0.44 2.79 14.66
N PRO A 235 -0.81 2.87 15.95
CA PRO A 235 -1.87 2.02 16.51
C PRO A 235 -3.21 2.13 15.77
N HIS A 236 -3.56 3.32 15.29
CA HIS A 236 -4.80 3.57 14.55
C HIS A 236 -4.75 2.98 13.15
N ILE A 237 -3.61 3.11 12.44
CA ILE A 237 -3.40 2.44 11.16
C ILE A 237 -3.56 0.92 11.33
N LYS A 238 -3.05 0.34 12.42
CA LYS A 238 -3.18 -1.09 12.73
C LYS A 238 -4.60 -1.53 13.06
N SER A 239 -5.47 -0.63 13.52
CA SER A 239 -6.85 -0.96 13.85
C SER A 239 -7.83 -0.91 12.66
N ILE A 240 -7.36 -0.53 11.47
CA ILE A 240 -8.16 -0.64 10.24
C ILE A 240 -8.40 -2.14 9.95
N PRO A 241 -9.66 -2.59 9.82
CA PRO A 241 -9.94 -3.96 9.41
C PRO A 241 -9.49 -4.18 7.97
N ALA A 242 -8.69 -5.22 7.73
CA ALA A 242 -8.36 -5.60 6.36
C ALA A 242 -9.62 -6.17 5.68
N PRO A 243 -10.01 -5.67 4.49
CA PRO A 243 -11.15 -6.22 3.72
C PRO A 243 -11.02 -7.73 3.47
N PHE A 244 -9.79 -8.22 3.32
CA PHE A 244 -9.46 -9.63 3.20
C PHE A 244 -8.55 -10.07 4.35
N PRO A 245 -9.06 -10.41 5.55
CA PRO A 245 -8.24 -10.63 6.74
C PRO A 245 -7.20 -11.75 6.62
N LYS A 246 -7.50 -12.78 5.81
CA LYS A 246 -6.62 -13.94 5.60
C LYS A 246 -5.71 -13.81 4.38
N SER A 247 -5.69 -12.64 3.74
CA SER A 247 -4.84 -12.40 2.56
C SER A 247 -3.37 -12.53 2.91
N GLU A 248 -2.63 -13.25 2.06
CA GLU A 248 -1.17 -13.34 2.12
C GLU A 248 -0.46 -12.01 1.78
N LEU A 249 -1.17 -11.03 1.23
CA LEU A 249 -0.63 -9.71 0.90
C LEU A 249 -0.64 -8.76 2.12
N ASN A 250 -1.38 -9.12 3.18
CA ASN A 250 -1.42 -8.34 4.41
C ASN A 250 -0.07 -8.45 5.12
N ASN A 251 0.58 -7.32 5.38
CA ASN A 251 1.85 -7.30 6.08
C ASN A 251 2.05 -6.00 6.86
N GLU A 252 2.78 -6.09 7.97
CA GLU A 252 3.26 -4.95 8.74
C GLU A 252 4.78 -4.98 8.80
N HIS A 253 5.41 -3.84 8.61
CA HIS A 253 6.87 -3.72 8.70
C HIS A 253 7.27 -2.55 9.56
N TYR A 254 8.32 -2.76 10.36
CA TYR A 254 8.93 -1.75 11.21
C TYR A 254 10.41 -1.61 10.90
N ASN A 255 10.83 -0.39 10.58
CA ASN A 255 12.24 -0.04 10.52
C ASN A 255 12.72 0.51 11.88
N LYS A 256 14.04 0.47 12.11
CA LYS A 256 14.65 1.09 13.29
C LYS A 256 14.32 2.59 13.32
N ARG A 257 14.09 3.14 14.52
CA ARG A 257 13.87 4.58 14.68
C ARG A 257 15.12 5.34 14.24
N PRO A 258 15.02 6.34 13.34
CA PRO A 258 16.15 7.20 13.03
C PRO A 258 16.53 8.04 14.26
N LYS A 259 17.81 8.43 14.35
CA LYS A 259 18.28 9.31 15.43
C LYS A 259 17.70 10.71 15.20
N LYS A 260 17.02 11.27 16.21
CA LYS A 260 16.50 12.65 16.17
C LYS A 260 17.59 13.67 16.52
N THR A 261 17.63 14.77 15.79
CA THR A 261 18.40 15.98 16.17
C THR A 261 17.77 16.66 17.39
N LEU A 262 18.48 17.60 18.03
CA LEU A 262 17.95 18.36 19.18
C LEU A 262 16.67 19.15 18.82
N ILE A 263 16.64 19.79 17.65
CA ILE A 263 15.48 20.53 17.15
C ILE A 263 14.30 19.58 16.93
N GLN A 264 14.53 18.41 16.32
CA GLN A 264 13.47 17.41 16.13
C GLN A 264 12.93 16.89 17.46
N LYS A 265 13.78 16.72 18.49
CA LYS A 265 13.32 16.36 19.83
C LYS A 265 12.43 17.45 20.42
N ILE A 266 12.77 18.74 20.25
CA ILE A 266 11.95 19.85 20.75
C ILE A 266 10.61 19.92 20.02
N LEU A 267 10.62 19.87 18.68
CA LEU A 267 9.41 19.91 17.85
C LEU A 267 8.49 18.71 18.07
N THR A 268 9.02 17.58 18.53
CA THR A 268 8.28 16.32 18.65
C THR A 268 8.16 15.81 20.09
N LYS A 269 8.59 16.58 21.10
CA LYS A 269 8.42 16.26 22.52
C LYS A 269 6.93 16.17 22.86
N THR A 270 6.53 15.14 23.59
CA THR A 270 5.15 14.96 24.09
C THR A 270 5.16 15.21 25.60
N ASP A 271 4.15 15.92 26.10
CA ASP A 271 3.77 15.92 27.50
C ASP A 271 3.11 14.58 27.83
N ASN A 272 3.90 13.50 27.90
CA ASN A 272 3.75 12.36 28.81
C ASN A 272 4.60 11.18 28.36
N LYS A 273 5.49 10.77 29.27
CA LYS A 273 6.29 9.54 29.38
C LYS A 273 6.69 8.85 28.06
N ASP A 274 7.94 9.15 27.69
CA ASP A 274 8.87 8.21 27.07
C ASP A 274 8.87 6.89 27.89
N THR A 275 7.95 5.97 27.60
CA THR A 275 8.13 4.57 28.03
C THR A 275 9.10 3.94 27.04
N GLY A 276 10.38 4.14 27.35
CA GLY A 276 11.46 3.36 26.78
C GLY A 276 11.22 1.88 27.06
N THR A 277 10.58 1.20 26.12
CA THR A 277 10.72 -0.24 25.95
C THR A 277 11.54 -0.47 24.69
N GLY A 278 12.85 -0.25 24.86
CA GLY A 278 13.82 -1.00 24.09
C GLY A 278 13.61 -2.47 24.45
N VAL A 279 13.09 -3.25 23.51
CA VAL A 279 13.16 -4.69 23.60
C VAL A 279 14.50 -5.07 22.98
N ALA A 280 15.38 -5.61 23.82
CA ALA A 280 16.61 -6.29 23.44
C ALA A 280 16.31 -7.53 22.59
#